data_AF-A0A847WFC4-F1
#
_entry.id   AF-A0A847WFC4-F1
#
_cell.length_a   1.000
_cell.length_b   1.000
_cell.length_c   1.000
_cell.angle_alpha   90.00
_cell.angle_beta   90.00
_cell.angle_gamma   90.00
#
_symmetry.space_group_name_H-M   'P 1'
#
loop_
_entity.id
_entity.type
_entity.pdbx_description
1 polymer ?
#
loop_
_entity_poly.entity_id
_entity_poly.type
_entity_poly.pdbx_seq_one_letter_code
_entity_poly.pdbx_strand_id
1 'polypeptide(L)'
;MVDFFLNTRRDMIDTLQISLRAVRQLLGLSAQELGELIGLTRQTINNLELGKSQMSPTQYVALCAVIDHYVSEKPELLTAIIAVLKVSVSNTDGQTISNVHNSSFLKKWFFCFPNDYKEFIGNVESSGENYAKFLSTLAQNYKIFVDWTFLVMPNANNVLDTMLPELIAANNSIIVPLRVVEYLQQQMLSSKQEEADRAKAAIITINKYLNKGAIQIRGEKEDSNIYSTFISVFAKYKSSYRLCLLTQDENLAKDIQVMNEKQELKGFPIMTCFLSDDNTIKIYDKDSKPGTSLDIKQIGSNTVQFNVEEVAKGWDTIE
;
A
#
# COMPACT_ATOMS: atom_id res chain seq x y z
N MET A 1 -17.49 1.09 -9.81
CA MET A 1 -16.36 1.68 -9.03
C MET A 1 -16.87 2.59 -7.91
N VAL A 2 -17.78 3.54 -8.19
CA VAL A 2 -18.40 4.39 -7.14
C VAL A 2 -19.08 3.56 -6.04
N ASP A 3 -19.79 2.49 -6.42
CA ASP A 3 -20.48 1.62 -5.45
C ASP A 3 -19.51 0.89 -4.51
N PHE A 4 -18.30 0.55 -4.96
CA PHE A 4 -17.31 -0.11 -4.11
C PHE A 4 -16.87 0.80 -2.96
N PHE A 5 -16.53 2.06 -3.27
CA PHE A 5 -16.12 3.06 -2.29
C PHE A 5 -17.26 3.43 -1.31
N LEU A 6 -18.50 3.49 -1.81
CA LEU A 6 -19.67 3.73 -0.97
C LEU A 6 -19.95 2.56 -0.02
N ASN A 7 -19.93 1.33 -0.53
CA ASN A 7 -20.14 0.13 0.29
C ASN A 7 -19.03 -0.03 1.33
N THR A 8 -17.77 0.15 0.94
CA THR A 8 -16.62 0.13 1.85
C THR A 8 -16.81 1.11 3.03
N ARG A 9 -17.22 2.34 2.73
CA ARG A 9 -17.48 3.34 3.76
C ARG A 9 -18.68 2.99 4.64
N ARG A 10 -19.73 2.37 4.07
CA ARG A 10 -20.86 1.87 4.85
C ARG A 10 -20.41 0.76 5.81
N ASP A 11 -19.64 -0.21 5.34
CA ASP A 11 -19.12 -1.30 6.18
C ASP A 11 -18.27 -0.78 7.34
N MET A 12 -17.48 0.28 7.10
CA MET A 12 -16.70 0.96 8.14
C MET A 12 -17.60 1.60 9.22
N ILE A 13 -18.69 2.26 8.80
CA ILE A 13 -19.67 2.86 9.71
C ILE A 13 -20.35 1.77 10.55
N ASP A 14 -20.86 0.74 9.89
CA ASP A 14 -21.60 -0.34 10.55
C ASP A 14 -20.72 -1.06 11.58
N THR A 15 -19.47 -1.33 11.21
CA THR A 15 -18.50 -1.99 12.10
C THR A 15 -18.18 -1.13 13.33
N LEU A 16 -17.89 0.17 13.14
CA LEU A 16 -17.63 1.05 14.28
C LEU A 16 -18.88 1.18 15.16
N GLN A 17 -20.07 1.23 14.56
CA GLN A 17 -21.32 1.32 15.31
C GLN A 17 -21.55 0.09 16.19
N ILE A 18 -21.40 -1.12 15.64
CA ILE A 18 -21.53 -2.38 16.39
C ILE A 18 -20.57 -2.41 17.58
N SER A 19 -19.35 -1.90 17.38
CA SER A 19 -18.29 -1.89 18.38
C SER A 19 -18.22 -0.62 19.23
N LEU A 20 -19.12 0.35 19.03
CA LEU A 20 -18.98 1.71 19.57
C LEU A 20 -18.83 1.72 21.09
N ARG A 21 -19.62 0.91 21.79
CA ARG A 21 -19.58 0.81 23.25
C ARG A 21 -18.23 0.30 23.75
N ALA A 22 -17.69 -0.74 23.10
CA ALA A 22 -16.41 -1.33 23.48
C ALA A 22 -15.25 -0.37 23.16
N VAL A 23 -15.26 0.28 22.00
CA VAL A 23 -14.29 1.31 21.62
C VAL A 23 -14.32 2.46 22.62
N ARG A 24 -15.50 3.01 22.95
CA ARG A 24 -15.63 4.09 23.94
C ARG A 24 -15.07 3.70 25.31
N GLN A 25 -15.31 2.47 25.76
CA GLN A 25 -14.78 1.97 27.03
C GLN A 25 -13.25 1.86 27.01
N LEU A 26 -12.64 1.44 25.90
CA LEU A 26 -11.18 1.43 25.73
C LEU A 26 -10.58 2.84 25.80
N LEU A 27 -11.29 3.85 25.30
CA LEU A 27 -10.89 5.25 25.42
C LEU A 27 -11.05 5.80 26.87
N GLY A 28 -11.70 5.05 27.76
CA GLY A 28 -11.97 5.48 29.14
C GLY A 28 -13.09 6.51 29.27
N LEU A 29 -13.94 6.67 28.25
CA LEU A 29 -14.98 7.70 28.21
C LEU A 29 -16.34 7.17 28.65
N SER A 30 -17.10 7.99 29.37
CA SER A 30 -18.54 7.82 29.54
C SER A 30 -19.31 8.22 28.28
N ALA A 31 -20.56 7.76 28.15
CA ALA A 31 -21.41 8.17 27.02
C ALA A 31 -21.74 9.67 27.02
N GLN A 32 -21.67 10.33 28.18
CA GLN A 32 -21.85 11.78 28.29
C GLN A 32 -20.61 12.51 27.74
N GLU A 33 -19.42 12.15 28.20
CA GLU A 33 -18.16 12.76 27.77
C GLU A 33 -17.94 12.58 26.27
N LEU A 34 -18.15 11.37 25.74
CA LEU A 34 -18.06 11.15 24.29
C LEU A 34 -19.04 12.03 23.53
N GLY A 35 -20.28 12.14 24.02
CA GLY A 35 -21.30 13.00 23.42
C GLY A 35 -20.86 14.46 23.37
N GLU A 36 -20.36 15.00 24.48
CA GLU A 36 -19.85 16.37 24.57
C GLU A 36 -18.71 16.64 23.59
N LEU A 37 -17.76 15.71 23.45
CA LEU A 37 -16.63 15.84 22.52
C LEU A 37 -17.05 15.96 21.04
N ILE A 38 -18.15 15.29 20.64
CA ILE A 38 -18.62 15.30 19.24
C ILE A 38 -19.92 16.08 19.03
N GLY A 39 -20.37 16.85 20.03
CA GLY A 39 -21.56 17.70 19.95
C GLY A 39 -22.89 16.93 19.92
N LEU A 40 -22.96 15.76 20.57
CA LEU A 40 -24.16 14.93 20.68
C LEU A 40 -24.61 14.77 22.13
N THR A 41 -25.89 14.45 22.34
CA THR A 41 -26.39 14.13 23.68
C THR A 41 -25.99 12.71 24.09
N ARG A 42 -25.90 12.44 25.40
CA ARG A 42 -25.75 11.06 25.92
C ARG A 42 -26.82 10.11 25.41
N GLN A 43 -28.06 10.58 25.24
CA GLN A 43 -29.15 9.76 24.71
C GLN A 43 -28.87 9.35 23.26
N THR A 44 -28.33 10.25 22.45
CA THR A 44 -27.91 9.96 21.07
C THR A 44 -26.81 8.89 21.05
N ILE A 45 -25.77 9.01 21.89
CA ILE A 45 -24.71 8.00 21.99
C ILE A 45 -25.28 6.63 22.38
N ASN A 46 -26.14 6.58 23.39
CA ASN A 46 -26.79 5.34 23.81
C ASN A 46 -27.64 4.72 22.70
N ASN A 47 -28.34 5.53 21.90
CA ASN A 47 -29.13 5.02 20.79
C ASN A 47 -28.25 4.43 19.67
N LEU A 48 -27.09 5.03 19.39
CA LEU A 48 -26.11 4.49 18.45
C LEU A 48 -25.55 3.15 18.94
N GLU A 49 -25.12 3.07 20.20
CA GLU A 49 -24.56 1.86 20.81
C GLU A 49 -25.55 0.69 20.87
N LEU A 50 -26.85 1.00 21.03
CA LEU A 50 -27.91 -0.01 21.07
C LEU A 50 -28.48 -0.33 19.68
N GLY A 51 -27.96 0.28 18.61
CA GLY A 51 -28.48 0.10 17.25
C GLY A 51 -29.89 0.65 17.03
N LYS A 52 -30.40 1.50 17.94
CA LYS A 52 -31.74 2.11 17.83
C LYS A 52 -31.81 3.19 16.74
N SER A 53 -30.68 3.79 16.41
CA SER A 53 -30.51 4.75 15.32
C SER A 53 -29.27 4.39 14.51
N GLN A 54 -29.29 4.65 13.21
CA GLN A 54 -28.13 4.44 12.33
C GLN A 54 -27.12 5.59 12.48
N MET A 55 -25.84 5.25 12.53
CA MET A 55 -24.74 6.20 12.56
C MET A 55 -24.61 6.90 11.20
N SER A 56 -24.55 8.23 11.19
CA SER A 56 -24.32 9.00 9.97
C SER A 56 -22.82 9.07 9.63
N PRO A 57 -22.46 9.33 8.36
CA PRO A 57 -21.05 9.56 7.98
C PRO A 57 -20.39 10.68 8.77
N THR A 58 -21.12 11.75 9.09
CA THR A 58 -20.59 12.86 9.90
C THR A 58 -20.28 12.42 11.33
N GLN A 59 -21.15 11.61 11.94
CA GLN A 59 -20.93 11.04 13.27
C GLN A 59 -19.74 10.09 13.27
N TYR A 60 -19.63 9.23 12.25
CA TYR A 60 -18.49 8.35 12.07
C TYR A 60 -17.17 9.13 11.98
N VAL A 61 -17.11 10.15 11.13
CA VAL A 61 -15.91 11.00 10.97
C VAL A 61 -15.54 11.70 12.28
N ALA A 62 -16.52 12.23 13.02
CA ALA A 62 -16.27 12.86 14.31
C ALA A 62 -15.72 11.87 15.34
N LEU A 63 -16.27 10.64 15.39
CA LEU A 63 -15.76 9.57 16.24
C LEU A 63 -14.33 9.17 15.87
N CYS A 64 -14.02 9.03 14.58
CA CYS A 64 -12.67 8.75 14.11
C CYS A 64 -11.67 9.84 14.52
N ALA A 65 -12.06 11.11 14.47
CA ALA A 65 -11.20 12.22 14.91
C ALA A 65 -10.89 12.13 16.42
N VAL A 66 -11.88 11.79 17.25
CA VAL A 66 -11.68 11.55 18.69
C VAL A 66 -10.78 10.33 18.91
N ILE A 67 -11.04 9.21 18.24
CA ILE A 67 -10.22 8.00 18.37
C ILE A 67 -8.77 8.28 17.98
N ASP A 68 -8.54 8.92 16.83
CA ASP A 68 -7.20 9.24 16.34
C ASP A 68 -6.44 10.16 17.32
N HIS A 69 -7.12 11.12 17.95
CA HIS A 69 -6.51 11.97 18.98
C HIS A 69 -6.04 11.13 20.17
N TYR A 70 -6.86 10.23 20.70
CA TYR A 70 -6.47 9.36 21.82
C TYR A 70 -5.36 8.37 21.45
N VAL A 71 -5.40 7.81 20.24
CA VAL A 71 -4.34 6.94 19.71
C VAL A 71 -3.02 7.72 19.56
N SER A 72 -3.07 9.00 19.20
CA SER A 72 -1.86 9.84 19.11
C SER A 72 -1.19 10.06 20.48
N GLU A 73 -1.98 10.09 21.56
CA GLU A 73 -1.45 10.19 22.93
C GLU A 73 -1.04 8.82 23.50
N LYS A 74 -1.76 7.75 23.13
CA LYS A 74 -1.59 6.38 23.64
C LYS A 74 -1.60 5.38 22.49
N PRO A 75 -0.47 5.18 21.80
CA PRO A 75 -0.39 4.32 20.62
C PRO A 75 -0.85 2.87 20.86
N GLU A 76 -0.73 2.35 22.08
CA GLU A 76 -1.18 1.02 22.48
C GLU A 76 -2.70 0.80 22.34
N LEU A 77 -3.49 1.88 22.37
CA LEU A 77 -4.95 1.80 22.17
C LEU A 77 -5.31 1.32 20.76
N LEU A 78 -4.47 1.61 19.77
CA LEU A 78 -4.72 1.24 18.38
C LEU A 78 -4.90 -0.28 18.24
N THR A 79 -4.00 -1.06 18.83
CA THR A 79 -4.04 -2.52 18.75
C THR A 79 -5.31 -3.08 19.40
N ALA A 80 -5.70 -2.55 20.55
CA ALA A 80 -6.91 -2.97 21.25
C ALA A 80 -8.19 -2.62 20.47
N ILE A 81 -8.26 -1.41 19.91
CA ILE A 81 -9.41 -0.97 19.11
C ILE A 81 -9.52 -1.80 17.83
N ILE A 82 -8.41 -2.05 17.12
CA ILE A 82 -8.41 -2.91 15.93
C ILE A 82 -8.90 -4.33 16.27
N ALA A 83 -8.47 -4.90 17.39
CA ALA A 83 -8.91 -6.23 17.82
C ALA A 83 -10.42 -6.29 18.05
N VAL A 84 -11.00 -5.28 18.71
CA VAL A 84 -12.44 -5.16 18.92
C VAL A 84 -13.19 -5.05 17.59
N LEU A 85 -12.73 -4.18 16.68
CA LEU A 85 -13.37 -3.98 15.38
C LEU A 85 -13.35 -5.24 14.51
N LYS A 86 -12.28 -6.05 14.58
CA LYS A 86 -12.19 -7.33 13.86
C LYS A 86 -13.24 -8.34 14.32
N VAL A 87 -13.55 -8.40 15.62
CA VAL A 87 -14.54 -9.32 16.19
C VAL A 87 -15.97 -8.99 15.74
N SER A 88 -16.27 -7.70 15.47
CA SER A 88 -17.59 -7.26 15.03
C SER A 88 -17.92 -7.54 13.56
N VAL A 89 -16.97 -8.04 12.76
CA VAL A 89 -17.20 -8.33 11.33
C VAL A 89 -17.90 -9.68 11.18
N SER A 90 -19.20 -9.67 10.91
CA SER A 90 -20.00 -10.90 10.88
C SER A 90 -20.16 -11.56 9.52
N ASN A 91 -19.77 -10.95 8.37
CA ASN A 91 -19.97 -11.56 7.03
C ASN A 91 -19.25 -10.86 5.84
N THR A 92 -18.33 -9.91 6.07
CA THR A 92 -17.46 -9.37 5.01
C THR A 92 -16.07 -9.94 5.19
N ASP A 93 -15.25 -10.02 4.13
CA ASP A 93 -13.94 -10.69 4.06
C ASP A 93 -12.87 -10.15 5.04
N GLY A 94 -13.22 -9.48 6.14
CA GLY A 94 -12.37 -9.13 7.29
C GLY A 94 -11.26 -8.11 7.01
N GLN A 95 -10.86 -7.97 5.75
CA GLN A 95 -9.66 -7.24 5.34
C GLN A 95 -9.90 -5.73 5.18
N THR A 96 -11.14 -5.29 4.99
CA THR A 96 -11.45 -3.86 4.74
C THR A 96 -11.17 -2.99 5.96
N ILE A 97 -11.39 -3.52 7.17
CA ILE A 97 -11.30 -2.80 8.45
C ILE A 97 -9.99 -3.08 9.19
N SER A 98 -9.31 -4.19 8.88
CA SER A 98 -8.07 -4.57 9.57
C SER A 98 -6.92 -3.60 9.33
N ASN A 99 -6.97 -2.81 8.25
CA ASN A 99 -5.84 -2.03 7.78
C ASN A 99 -6.10 -0.54 8.06
N VAL A 100 -5.81 -0.12 9.30
CA VAL A 100 -5.86 1.30 9.68
C VAL A 100 -4.72 2.01 8.97
N HIS A 101 -5.05 2.84 7.97
CA HIS A 101 -4.06 3.51 7.13
C HIS A 101 -3.22 4.50 7.96
N ASN A 102 -1.92 4.22 8.09
CA ASN A 102 -0.97 5.05 8.86
C ASN A 102 -1.47 5.34 10.28
N SER A 103 -2.04 4.33 10.95
CA SER A 103 -2.51 4.42 12.33
C SER A 103 -3.65 5.44 12.57
N SER A 104 -4.35 5.86 11.52
CA SER A 104 -5.50 6.78 11.60
C SER A 104 -6.75 6.22 10.90
N PHE A 105 -7.84 6.15 11.66
CA PHE A 105 -9.16 5.78 11.14
C PHE A 105 -9.71 6.85 10.19
N LEU A 106 -9.42 8.12 10.48
CA LEU A 106 -9.81 9.22 9.61
C LEU A 106 -9.09 9.19 8.26
N LYS A 107 -7.77 8.91 8.26
CA LYS A 107 -7.02 8.70 7.01
C LYS A 107 -7.60 7.53 6.22
N LYS A 108 -7.94 6.41 6.88
CA LYS A 108 -8.60 5.27 6.22
C LYS A 108 -9.95 5.66 5.59
N TRP A 109 -10.74 6.51 6.24
CA TRP A 109 -11.99 7.02 5.68
C TRP A 109 -11.77 7.79 4.38
N PHE A 110 -10.85 8.76 4.39
CA PHE A 110 -10.52 9.54 3.19
C PHE A 110 -9.84 8.71 2.11
N PHE A 111 -9.11 7.67 2.52
CA PHE A 111 -8.57 6.68 1.61
C PHE A 111 -9.68 5.96 0.83
N CYS A 112 -10.90 5.86 1.34
CA CYS A 112 -12.01 5.20 0.64
C CYS A 112 -12.76 6.12 -0.33
N PHE A 113 -12.17 7.27 -0.70
CA PHE A 113 -12.68 8.11 -1.78
C PHE A 113 -12.04 7.69 -3.11
N PRO A 114 -12.74 7.83 -4.25
CA PRO A 114 -12.10 7.68 -5.55
C PRO A 114 -10.90 8.62 -5.65
N ASN A 115 -9.76 8.11 -6.13
CA ASN A 115 -8.63 8.97 -6.51
C ASN A 115 -8.61 9.03 -8.04
N ASP A 116 -8.59 10.23 -8.61
CA ASP A 116 -8.50 10.39 -10.06
C ASP A 116 -7.03 10.37 -10.47
N TYR A 117 -6.41 9.18 -10.40
CA TYR A 117 -5.02 9.03 -10.81
C TYR A 117 -4.79 9.38 -12.28
N LYS A 118 -5.85 9.58 -13.06
CA LYS A 118 -5.78 10.13 -14.41
C LYS A 118 -5.26 11.56 -14.45
N GLU A 119 -5.33 12.30 -13.35
CA GLU A 119 -4.64 13.59 -13.21
C GLU A 119 -3.12 13.45 -13.38
N PHE A 120 -2.57 12.25 -13.17
CA PHE A 120 -1.16 11.93 -13.38
C PHE A 120 -0.89 11.22 -14.73
N ILE A 121 -1.92 10.95 -15.54
CA ILE A 121 -1.76 10.36 -16.87
C ILE A 121 -1.46 11.50 -17.87
N GLY A 122 -0.25 11.53 -18.39
CA GLY A 122 0.27 12.57 -19.28
C GLY A 122 1.75 12.85 -19.01
N ASN A 123 2.37 13.75 -19.79
CA ASN A 123 3.78 14.14 -19.65
C ASN A 123 4.03 14.83 -18.30
N VAL A 124 4.17 14.05 -17.23
CA VAL A 124 4.74 14.51 -15.97
C VAL A 124 6.23 14.74 -16.24
N GLU A 125 6.59 15.99 -16.52
CA GLU A 125 7.99 16.36 -16.72
C GLU A 125 8.83 16.04 -15.47
N SER A 126 10.07 15.61 -15.69
CA SER A 126 11.00 15.14 -14.66
C SER A 126 11.31 16.15 -13.55
N SER A 127 11.08 17.43 -13.82
CA SER A 127 11.27 18.54 -12.89
C SER A 127 10.01 19.39 -12.85
N GLY A 128 9.10 19.08 -11.94
CA GLY A 128 7.89 19.86 -11.73
C GLY A 128 7.18 19.49 -10.44
N GLU A 129 6.41 20.44 -9.90
CA GLU A 129 5.57 20.24 -8.71
C GLU A 129 4.64 19.02 -8.87
N ASN A 130 4.17 18.77 -10.11
CA ASN A 130 3.33 17.63 -10.44
C ASN A 130 4.04 16.28 -10.27
N TYR A 131 5.34 16.17 -10.61
CA TYR A 131 6.10 14.93 -10.42
C TYR A 131 6.37 14.66 -8.95
N ALA A 132 6.75 15.69 -8.19
CA ALA A 132 6.91 15.57 -6.74
C ALA A 132 5.60 15.15 -6.05
N LYS A 133 4.47 15.77 -6.44
CA LYS A 133 3.13 15.39 -5.95
C LYS A 133 2.75 13.95 -6.33
N PHE A 134 3.10 13.52 -7.54
CA PHE A 134 2.88 12.14 -7.98
C PHE A 134 3.67 11.14 -7.13
N LEU A 135 4.98 11.35 -6.94
CA LEU A 135 5.82 10.49 -6.11
C LEU A 135 5.37 10.46 -4.65
N SER A 136 5.01 11.62 -4.09
CA SER A 136 4.45 11.72 -2.74
C SER A 136 3.13 10.96 -2.63
N THR A 137 2.26 11.06 -3.66
CA THR A 137 0.99 10.30 -3.71
C THR A 137 1.24 8.80 -3.73
N LEU A 138 2.20 8.31 -4.52
CA LEU A 138 2.59 6.90 -4.52
C LEU A 138 3.08 6.46 -3.13
N ALA A 139 4.06 7.18 -2.57
CA ALA A 139 4.68 6.84 -1.30
C ALA A 139 3.69 6.85 -0.13
N GLN A 140 2.74 7.78 -0.11
CA GLN A 140 1.80 7.94 1.00
C GLN A 140 0.56 7.05 0.89
N ASN A 141 0.09 6.75 -0.33
CA ASN A 141 -1.23 6.16 -0.54
C ASN A 141 -1.22 4.82 -1.27
N TYR A 142 -0.08 4.30 -1.72
CA TYR A 142 -0.03 3.02 -2.43
C TYR A 142 0.87 2.02 -1.72
N LYS A 143 0.48 0.75 -1.73
CA LYS A 143 1.41 -0.37 -1.52
C LYS A 143 2.14 -0.61 -2.83
N ILE A 144 3.42 -0.23 -2.85
CA ILE A 144 4.25 -0.22 -4.05
C ILE A 144 4.98 -1.54 -4.14
N PHE A 145 4.64 -2.33 -5.14
CA PHE A 145 5.31 -3.56 -5.51
C PHE A 145 6.32 -3.28 -6.62
N VAL A 146 7.48 -3.95 -6.56
CA VAL A 146 8.52 -3.76 -7.57
C VAL A 146 8.96 -5.10 -8.15
N ASP A 147 8.99 -5.14 -9.48
CA ASP A 147 9.48 -6.27 -10.27
C ASP A 147 10.99 -6.17 -10.53
N TRP A 148 11.64 -7.31 -10.78
CA TRP A 148 13.06 -7.38 -11.06
C TRP A 148 13.43 -6.55 -12.30
N THR A 149 12.56 -6.51 -13.33
CA THR A 149 12.79 -5.77 -14.57
C THR A 149 12.96 -4.27 -14.34
N PHE A 150 12.29 -3.72 -13.32
CA PHE A 150 12.47 -2.33 -12.90
C PHE A 150 13.76 -2.16 -12.11
N LEU A 151 14.05 -3.05 -11.15
CA LEU A 151 15.22 -2.92 -10.26
C LEU A 151 16.57 -2.98 -10.98
N VAL A 152 16.64 -3.69 -12.10
CA VAL A 152 17.87 -3.82 -12.90
C VAL A 152 18.14 -2.62 -13.81
N MET A 153 17.22 -1.64 -13.87
CA MET A 153 17.43 -0.44 -14.67
C MET A 153 18.51 0.46 -14.05
N PRO A 154 19.38 1.10 -14.87
CA PRO A 154 20.51 1.88 -14.36
C PRO A 154 20.11 3.01 -13.41
N ASN A 155 18.96 3.63 -13.64
CA ASN A 155 18.48 4.78 -12.86
C ASN A 155 17.40 4.44 -11.83
N ALA A 156 17.06 3.16 -11.63
CA ALA A 156 16.06 2.75 -10.66
C ALA A 156 16.41 3.21 -9.23
N ASN A 157 17.64 2.96 -8.77
CA ASN A 157 18.08 3.37 -7.43
C ASN A 157 17.97 4.89 -7.21
N ASN A 158 18.28 5.69 -8.24
CA ASN A 158 18.20 7.15 -8.14
C ASN A 158 16.74 7.62 -7.96
N VAL A 159 15.80 7.03 -8.70
CA VAL A 159 14.38 7.39 -8.57
C VAL A 159 13.77 6.86 -7.27
N LEU A 160 14.17 5.68 -6.82
CA LEU A 160 13.74 5.20 -5.51
C LEU A 160 14.29 6.09 -4.38
N ASP A 161 15.48 6.69 -4.56
CA ASP A 161 16.11 7.56 -3.56
C ASP A 161 15.32 8.85 -3.37
N THR A 162 14.65 9.35 -4.42
CA THR A 162 13.79 10.53 -4.33
C THR A 162 12.48 10.23 -3.60
N MET A 163 11.96 9.00 -3.68
CA MET A 163 10.75 8.57 -2.97
C MET A 163 11.02 8.20 -1.50
N LEU A 164 12.26 7.84 -1.17
CA LEU A 164 12.64 7.30 0.14
C LEU A 164 12.21 8.17 1.34
N PRO A 165 12.40 9.51 1.35
CA PRO A 165 11.98 10.34 2.48
C PRO A 165 10.47 10.29 2.72
N GLU A 166 9.67 10.32 1.64
CA GLU A 166 8.20 10.26 1.71
C GLU A 166 7.71 8.89 2.21
N LEU A 167 8.37 7.80 1.79
CA LEU A 167 8.07 6.45 2.28
C LEU A 167 8.28 6.37 3.80
N ILE A 168 9.42 6.85 4.29
CA ILE A 168 9.74 6.85 5.72
C ILE A 168 8.75 7.72 6.50
N ALA A 169 8.47 8.94 6.01
CA ALA A 169 7.53 9.86 6.64
C ALA A 169 6.09 9.31 6.69
N ALA A 170 5.70 8.52 5.69
CA ALA A 170 4.42 7.86 5.63
C ALA A 170 4.35 6.55 6.44
N ASN A 171 5.46 6.08 7.01
CA ASN A 171 5.60 4.72 7.57
C ASN A 171 5.14 3.65 6.55
N ASN A 172 5.56 3.82 5.30
CA ASN A 172 5.27 2.90 4.20
C ASN A 172 6.56 2.35 3.61
N SER A 173 6.46 1.25 2.87
CA SER A 173 7.60 0.56 2.32
C SER A 173 7.29 0.01 0.94
N ILE A 174 8.34 -0.12 0.13
CA ILE A 174 8.32 -0.86 -1.12
C ILE A 174 8.31 -2.36 -0.81
N ILE A 175 7.48 -3.11 -1.52
CA ILE A 175 7.34 -4.56 -1.39
C ILE A 175 8.05 -5.24 -2.57
N VAL A 176 9.02 -6.09 -2.27
CA VAL A 176 9.71 -6.92 -3.25
C VAL A 176 9.32 -8.38 -3.01
N PRO A 177 8.69 -9.06 -3.98
CA PRO A 177 8.38 -10.48 -3.82
C PRO A 177 9.63 -11.34 -3.59
N LEU A 178 9.52 -12.38 -2.77
CA LEU A 178 10.60 -13.35 -2.51
C LEU A 178 11.15 -13.93 -3.81
N ARG A 179 10.24 -14.34 -4.72
CA ARG A 179 10.60 -14.87 -6.05
C ARG A 179 11.42 -13.89 -6.89
N VAL A 180 11.24 -12.58 -6.72
CA VAL A 180 12.05 -11.55 -7.40
C VAL A 180 13.47 -11.54 -6.85
N VAL A 181 13.63 -11.64 -5.52
CA VAL A 181 14.95 -11.68 -4.88
C VAL A 181 15.70 -12.95 -5.26
N GLU A 182 15.04 -14.11 -5.21
CA GLU A 182 15.62 -15.40 -5.61
C GLU A 182 16.09 -15.39 -7.06
N TYR A 183 15.28 -14.82 -7.96
CA TYR A 183 15.65 -14.67 -9.37
C TYR A 183 16.88 -13.79 -9.54
N LEU A 184 16.92 -12.61 -8.89
CA LEU A 184 18.09 -11.72 -8.95
C LEU A 184 19.35 -12.42 -8.41
N GLN A 185 19.26 -13.17 -7.31
CA GLN A 185 20.38 -13.93 -6.77
C GLN A 185 20.91 -15.00 -7.75
N GLN A 186 20.01 -15.66 -8.49
CA GLN A 186 20.41 -16.59 -9.56
C GLN A 186 21.08 -15.84 -10.73
N GLN A 187 20.56 -14.67 -11.13
CA GLN A 187 21.12 -13.88 -12.22
C GLN A 187 22.53 -13.35 -11.91
N MET A 188 22.89 -13.15 -10.64
CA MET A 188 24.26 -12.81 -10.25
C MET A 188 25.30 -13.87 -10.64
N LEU A 189 24.86 -15.10 -10.91
CA LEU A 189 25.69 -16.22 -11.35
C LEU A 189 25.66 -16.41 -12.88
N SER A 190 25.00 -15.51 -13.62
CA SER A 190 24.92 -15.55 -15.08
C SER A 190 26.32 -15.51 -15.70
N SER A 191 26.51 -16.27 -16.78
CA SER A 191 27.73 -16.21 -17.58
C SER A 191 27.89 -14.89 -18.35
N LYS A 192 26.80 -14.12 -18.49
CA LYS A 192 26.83 -12.79 -19.07
C LYS A 192 27.10 -11.75 -17.99
N GLN A 193 28.29 -11.16 -18.05
CA GLN A 193 28.78 -10.22 -17.05
C GLN A 193 27.84 -9.03 -16.82
N GLU A 194 27.25 -8.47 -17.87
CA GLU A 194 26.32 -7.33 -17.76
C GLU A 194 25.04 -7.66 -16.98
N GLU A 195 24.46 -8.84 -17.21
CA GLU A 195 23.27 -9.30 -16.48
C GLU A 195 23.61 -9.55 -15.01
N ALA A 196 24.76 -10.18 -14.75
CA ALA A 196 25.24 -10.41 -13.40
C ALA A 196 25.49 -9.10 -12.63
N ASP A 197 26.08 -8.10 -13.27
CA ASP A 197 26.37 -6.80 -12.64
C ASP A 197 25.10 -5.98 -12.37
N ARG A 198 24.11 -6.06 -13.27
CA ARG A 198 22.76 -5.52 -13.03
C ARG A 198 22.08 -6.15 -11.83
N ALA A 199 22.12 -7.48 -11.75
CA ALA A 199 21.54 -8.21 -10.64
C ALA A 199 22.20 -7.84 -9.30
N LYS A 200 23.54 -7.70 -9.28
CA LYS A 200 24.28 -7.21 -8.10
C LYS A 200 23.84 -5.80 -7.70
N ALA A 201 23.70 -4.88 -8.67
CA ALA A 201 23.26 -3.51 -8.40
C ALA A 201 21.84 -3.46 -7.79
N ALA A 202 20.92 -4.28 -8.31
CA ALA A 202 19.58 -4.44 -7.77
C ALA A 202 19.61 -4.97 -6.32
N ILE A 203 20.42 -5.99 -6.01
CA ILE A 203 20.56 -6.55 -4.66
C ILE A 203 21.20 -5.54 -3.69
N ILE A 204 22.18 -4.76 -4.13
CA ILE A 204 22.76 -3.66 -3.33
C ILE A 204 21.69 -2.61 -3.00
N THR A 205 20.85 -2.27 -3.98
CA THR A 205 19.72 -1.35 -3.79
C THR A 205 18.73 -1.93 -2.79
N ILE A 206 18.31 -3.19 -2.92
CA ILE A 206 17.41 -3.84 -1.96
C ILE A 206 17.97 -3.77 -0.53
N ASN A 207 19.25 -4.15 -0.34
CA ASN A 207 19.93 -4.10 0.94
C ASN A 207 19.94 -2.71 1.59
N LYS A 208 20.30 -1.70 0.79
CA LYS A 208 20.37 -0.30 1.24
C LYS A 208 19.02 0.16 1.83
N TYR A 209 17.90 -0.25 1.25
CA TYR A 209 16.57 0.18 1.66
C TYR A 209 15.99 -0.71 2.75
N LEU A 210 16.34 -2.01 2.77
CA LEU A 210 16.00 -2.93 3.85
C LEU A 210 16.58 -2.43 5.18
N ASN A 211 17.86 -2.02 5.19
CA ASN A 211 18.52 -1.45 6.37
C ASN A 211 17.92 -0.13 6.84
N LYS A 212 17.15 0.56 5.99
CA LYS A 212 16.44 1.81 6.31
C LYS A 212 14.96 1.58 6.64
N GLY A 213 14.47 0.34 6.64
CA GLY A 213 13.07 0.00 6.84
C GLY A 213 12.14 0.42 5.70
N ALA A 214 12.69 0.76 4.53
CA ALA A 214 11.92 1.28 3.38
C ALA A 214 11.62 0.21 2.31
N ILE A 215 12.17 -1.00 2.45
CA ILE A 215 11.79 -2.18 1.68
C ILE A 215 11.36 -3.30 2.63
N GLN A 216 10.34 -4.05 2.22
CA GLN A 216 9.96 -5.32 2.79
C GLN A 216 10.07 -6.41 1.72
N ILE A 217 10.65 -7.56 2.10
CA ILE A 217 10.62 -8.75 1.25
C ILE A 217 9.44 -9.60 1.70
N ARG A 218 8.57 -9.95 0.74
CA ARG A 218 7.34 -10.68 1.03
C ARG A 218 7.21 -11.91 0.14
N GLY A 219 6.84 -13.05 0.68
CA GLY A 219 6.66 -14.26 -0.12
C GLY A 219 6.54 -15.53 0.70
N GLU A 220 6.04 -16.57 0.04
CA GLU A 220 5.94 -17.93 0.56
C GLU A 220 6.82 -18.86 -0.29
N LYS A 221 7.31 -19.95 0.30
CA LYS A 221 8.17 -20.91 -0.43
C LYS A 221 7.42 -21.61 -1.56
N GLU A 222 6.11 -21.70 -1.41
CA GLU A 222 5.15 -22.33 -2.30
C GLU A 222 4.67 -21.40 -3.43
N ASP A 223 5.00 -20.10 -3.39
CA ASP A 223 4.67 -19.15 -4.46
C ASP A 223 5.17 -19.70 -5.80
N SER A 224 4.38 -19.65 -6.87
CA SER A 224 4.74 -20.36 -8.11
C SER A 224 5.91 -19.70 -8.85
N ASN A 225 5.61 -18.72 -9.70
CA ASN A 225 6.61 -17.91 -10.40
C ASN A 225 6.32 -16.42 -10.19
N ILE A 226 7.27 -15.54 -10.51
CA ILE A 226 7.16 -14.09 -10.30
C ILE A 226 5.84 -13.55 -10.88
N TYR A 227 5.55 -13.89 -12.14
CA TYR A 227 4.36 -13.43 -12.84
C TYR A 227 3.07 -13.80 -12.09
N SER A 228 2.90 -15.08 -11.80
CA SER A 228 1.71 -15.61 -11.14
C SER A 228 1.58 -15.13 -9.70
N THR A 229 2.71 -14.87 -9.02
CA THR A 229 2.75 -14.27 -7.68
C THR A 229 2.17 -12.86 -7.70
N PHE A 230 2.58 -12.02 -8.67
CA PHE A 230 1.98 -10.69 -8.82
C PHE A 230 0.47 -10.79 -9.09
N ILE A 231 0.06 -11.67 -10.00
CA ILE A 231 -1.36 -11.83 -10.34
C ILE A 231 -2.20 -12.25 -9.11
N SER A 232 -1.74 -13.24 -8.34
CA SER A 232 -2.47 -13.75 -7.17
C SER A 232 -2.50 -12.74 -6.01
N VAL A 233 -1.36 -12.11 -5.70
CA VAL A 233 -1.24 -11.11 -4.63
C VAL A 233 -2.11 -9.89 -4.93
N PHE A 234 -2.09 -9.42 -6.18
CA PHE A 234 -2.90 -8.26 -6.55
C PHE A 234 -4.40 -8.58 -6.50
N ALA A 235 -4.82 -9.74 -6.99
CA ALA A 235 -6.20 -10.18 -6.85
C ALA A 235 -6.63 -10.27 -5.37
N LYS A 236 -5.76 -10.79 -4.49
CA LYS A 236 -6.00 -10.91 -3.03
C LYS A 236 -6.19 -9.55 -2.35
N TYR A 237 -5.37 -8.56 -2.70
CA TYR A 237 -5.29 -7.30 -1.94
C TYR A 237 -5.94 -6.08 -2.58
N LYS A 238 -6.42 -6.18 -3.83
CA LYS A 238 -7.05 -5.08 -4.56
C LYS A 238 -8.26 -4.48 -3.83
N SER A 239 -9.01 -5.26 -3.07
CA SER A 239 -10.16 -4.78 -2.27
C SER A 239 -9.75 -4.05 -0.99
N SER A 240 -8.51 -4.23 -0.56
CA SER A 240 -8.02 -3.81 0.77
C SER A 240 -7.09 -2.60 0.71
N TYR A 241 -6.32 -2.50 -0.38
CA TYR A 241 -5.27 -1.49 -0.56
C TYR A 241 -5.30 -0.91 -1.98
N ARG A 242 -4.83 0.32 -2.12
CA ARG A 242 -4.36 0.81 -3.43
C ARG A 242 -3.01 0.17 -3.71
N LEU A 243 -2.92 -0.51 -4.84
CA LEU A 243 -1.71 -1.22 -5.24
C LEU A 243 -1.06 -0.48 -6.41
N CYS A 244 0.27 -0.41 -6.38
CA CYS A 244 1.09 0.09 -7.48
C CYS A 244 2.10 -1.00 -7.86
N LEU A 245 2.25 -1.31 -9.14
CA LEU A 245 3.36 -2.13 -9.64
C LEU A 245 4.35 -1.25 -10.39
N LEU A 246 5.64 -1.33 -10.04
CA LEU A 246 6.74 -0.82 -10.84
C LEU A 246 7.37 -1.99 -11.62
N THR A 247 7.24 -1.98 -12.95
CA THR A 247 7.78 -3.02 -13.85
C THR A 247 8.16 -2.42 -15.20
N GLN A 248 9.10 -3.03 -15.90
CA GLN A 248 9.34 -2.77 -17.32
C GLN A 248 8.67 -3.84 -18.21
N ASP A 249 8.05 -4.87 -17.63
CA ASP A 249 7.30 -5.91 -18.36
C ASP A 249 5.89 -5.40 -18.73
N GLU A 250 5.74 -5.05 -20.01
CA GLU A 250 4.46 -4.59 -20.55
C GLU A 250 3.33 -5.62 -20.45
N ASN A 251 3.64 -6.92 -20.59
CA ASN A 251 2.62 -7.96 -20.56
C ASN A 251 2.07 -8.11 -19.14
N LEU A 252 2.96 -8.15 -18.15
CA LEU A 252 2.59 -8.16 -16.73
C LEU A 252 1.75 -6.91 -16.38
N ALA A 253 2.19 -5.73 -16.82
CA ALA A 253 1.45 -4.49 -16.61
C ALA A 253 0.04 -4.54 -17.22
N LYS A 254 -0.08 -4.97 -18.48
CA LYS A 254 -1.37 -5.09 -19.19
C LYS A 254 -2.30 -6.07 -18.49
N ASP A 255 -1.82 -7.25 -18.11
CA ASP A 255 -2.65 -8.26 -17.43
C ASP A 255 -3.16 -7.78 -16.07
N ILE A 256 -2.34 -7.03 -15.33
CA ILE A 256 -2.76 -6.40 -14.07
C ILE A 256 -3.76 -5.27 -14.33
N GLN A 257 -3.59 -4.47 -15.38
CA GLN A 257 -4.54 -3.44 -15.75
C GLN A 257 -5.91 -4.01 -16.12
N VAL A 258 -5.97 -5.17 -16.80
CA VAL A 258 -7.22 -5.87 -17.10
C VAL A 258 -8.00 -6.19 -15.82
N MET A 259 -7.35 -6.42 -14.68
CA MET A 259 -8.03 -6.63 -13.40
C MET A 259 -8.85 -5.41 -12.93
N ASN A 260 -8.51 -4.21 -13.39
CA ASN A 260 -9.29 -3.01 -13.09
C ASN A 260 -10.65 -2.99 -13.79
N GLU A 261 -10.78 -3.75 -14.88
CA GLU A 261 -11.97 -3.80 -15.73
C GLU A 261 -12.89 -4.99 -15.39
N LYS A 262 -12.35 -6.03 -14.74
CA LYS A 262 -13.11 -7.22 -14.32
C LYS A 262 -14.14 -6.87 -13.25
N GLN A 263 -15.43 -7.08 -13.55
CA GLN A 263 -16.54 -6.81 -12.62
C GLN A 263 -16.47 -7.67 -11.33
N GLU A 264 -15.91 -8.87 -11.44
CA GLU A 264 -15.75 -9.84 -10.35
C GLU A 264 -14.67 -9.39 -9.35
N LEU A 265 -13.67 -8.63 -9.79
CA LEU A 265 -12.57 -8.13 -8.96
C LEU A 265 -12.84 -6.70 -8.49
N LYS A 266 -13.80 -6.57 -7.57
CA LYS A 266 -14.13 -5.28 -6.96
C LYS A 266 -12.99 -4.81 -6.05
N GLY A 267 -12.58 -3.55 -6.17
CA GLY A 267 -11.55 -2.99 -5.33
C GLY A 267 -11.03 -1.63 -5.81
N PHE A 268 -9.94 -1.19 -5.18
CA PHE A 268 -9.19 -0.01 -5.60
C PHE A 268 -8.56 -0.26 -6.97
N PRO A 269 -8.61 0.69 -7.93
CA PRO A 269 -7.84 0.60 -9.15
C PRO A 269 -6.35 0.38 -8.84
N ILE A 270 -5.75 -0.57 -9.54
CA ILE A 270 -4.33 -0.85 -9.47
C ILE A 270 -3.63 0.08 -10.45
N MET A 271 -2.56 0.73 -9.99
CA MET A 271 -1.68 1.52 -10.82
C MET A 271 -0.52 0.65 -11.30
N THR A 272 -0.17 0.74 -12.57
CA THR A 272 1.04 0.12 -13.13
C THR A 272 1.92 1.23 -13.68
N CYS A 273 3.20 1.22 -13.30
CA CYS A 273 4.17 2.23 -13.69
C CYS A 273 5.47 1.59 -14.18
N PHE A 274 6.23 2.36 -14.94
CA PHE A 274 7.50 1.98 -15.54
C PHE A 274 8.52 3.10 -15.38
N LEU A 275 9.81 2.78 -15.58
CA LEU A 275 10.86 3.79 -15.64
C LEU A 275 11.07 4.21 -17.10
N SER A 276 10.83 5.47 -17.41
CA SER A 276 11.03 6.06 -18.74
C SER A 276 12.49 6.46 -18.97
N ASP A 277 12.87 6.65 -20.23
CA ASP A 277 14.25 7.02 -20.62
C ASP A 277 14.70 8.40 -20.09
N ASP A 278 13.75 9.26 -19.69
CA ASP A 278 14.01 10.54 -19.01
C ASP A 278 14.25 10.38 -17.49
N ASN A 279 14.38 9.15 -17.00
CA ASN A 279 14.59 8.78 -15.60
C ASN A 279 13.44 9.18 -14.68
N THR A 280 12.22 9.16 -15.18
CA THR A 280 11.01 9.35 -14.39
C THR A 280 10.15 8.08 -14.34
N ILE A 281 9.42 7.93 -13.24
CA ILE A 281 8.35 6.93 -13.16
C ILE A 281 7.13 7.48 -13.90
N LYS A 282 6.64 6.73 -14.88
CA LYS A 282 5.42 7.04 -15.64
C LYS A 282 4.40 5.92 -15.50
N ILE A 283 3.12 6.27 -15.60
CA ILE A 283 2.01 5.31 -15.55
C ILE A 283 1.88 4.67 -16.94
N TYR A 284 1.66 3.36 -17.00
CA TYR A 284 1.31 2.69 -18.26
C TYR A 284 -0.05 3.18 -18.77
N ASP A 285 -0.07 3.69 -20.00
CA ASP A 285 -1.28 3.90 -20.80
C ASP A 285 -1.23 3.14 -22.14
N LYS A 286 -2.18 3.38 -23.04
CA LYS A 286 -2.28 2.65 -24.32
C LYS A 286 -1.09 2.85 -25.26
N ASP A 287 -0.40 3.99 -25.15
CA ASP A 287 0.68 4.40 -26.07
C ASP A 287 2.07 4.43 -25.40
N SER A 288 2.10 4.17 -24.09
CA SER A 288 3.31 4.14 -23.27
C SER A 288 4.25 3.00 -23.65
N LYS A 289 5.55 3.29 -23.66
CA LYS A 289 6.61 2.28 -23.79
C LYS A 289 7.61 2.41 -22.65
N PRO A 290 8.02 1.31 -22.01
CA PRO A 290 9.03 1.33 -20.97
C PRO A 290 10.39 1.75 -21.53
N GLY A 291 11.20 2.38 -20.70
CA GLY A 291 12.58 2.69 -21.05
C GLY A 291 13.38 1.41 -21.30
N THR A 292 14.20 1.41 -22.34
CA THR A 292 14.96 0.22 -22.78
C THR A 292 16.47 0.37 -22.63
N SER A 293 16.96 1.58 -22.30
CA SER A 293 18.39 1.82 -22.13
C SER A 293 18.92 1.17 -20.86
N LEU A 294 19.93 0.31 -21.03
CA LEU A 294 20.54 -0.48 -19.97
C LEU A 294 22.02 -0.12 -19.77
N ASP A 295 22.41 1.10 -20.17
CA ASP A 295 23.79 1.59 -20.07
C ASP A 295 24.21 1.78 -18.62
N ILE A 296 25.18 1.00 -18.14
CA ILE A 296 25.66 1.02 -16.75
C ILE A 296 27.13 1.39 -16.72
N LYS A 297 27.49 2.29 -15.79
CA LYS A 297 28.87 2.48 -15.35
C LYS A 297 29.21 1.39 -14.32
N GLN A 298 30.32 0.67 -14.53
CA GLN A 298 30.77 -0.42 -13.67
C GLN A 298 30.65 -0.10 -12.17
N ILE A 299 30.03 -1.00 -11.40
CA ILE A 299 29.89 -0.90 -9.95
C ILE A 299 30.87 -1.88 -9.28
N GLY A 300 31.59 -1.41 -8.26
CA GLY A 300 32.61 -2.17 -7.53
C GLY A 300 32.07 -3.37 -6.73
N SER A 301 33.00 -4.27 -6.41
CA SER A 301 32.80 -5.71 -6.17
C SER A 301 32.35 -6.17 -4.77
N ASN A 302 31.75 -5.31 -3.94
CA ASN A 302 31.30 -5.74 -2.60
C ASN A 302 29.82 -6.07 -2.61
N THR A 303 29.49 -7.34 -2.84
CA THR A 303 28.13 -7.84 -2.76
C THR A 303 27.87 -8.44 -1.38
N VAL A 304 26.90 -7.90 -0.65
CA VAL A 304 26.39 -8.49 0.58
C VAL A 304 25.20 -9.37 0.21
N GLN A 305 25.37 -10.69 0.26
CA GLN A 305 24.24 -11.61 0.30
C GLN A 305 23.65 -11.58 1.71
N PHE A 306 22.33 -11.43 1.81
CA PHE A 306 21.60 -11.56 3.07
C PHE A 306 20.73 -12.81 3.01
N ASN A 307 20.52 -13.44 4.17
CA ASN A 307 19.72 -14.65 4.27
C ASN A 307 18.25 -14.30 4.06
N VAL A 308 17.69 -14.65 2.89
CA VAL A 308 16.32 -14.26 2.53
C VAL A 308 15.29 -14.92 3.45
N GLU A 309 15.60 -16.09 4.00
CA GLU A 309 14.74 -16.80 4.95
C GLU A 309 14.61 -16.06 6.30
N GLU A 310 15.60 -15.26 6.68
CA GLU A 310 15.57 -14.48 7.94
C GLU A 310 14.80 -13.16 7.79
N VAL A 311 14.67 -12.63 6.57
CA VAL A 311 14.11 -11.28 6.33
C VAL A 311 12.77 -11.29 5.61
N ALA A 312 12.42 -12.37 4.90
CA ALA A 312 11.15 -12.48 4.20
C ALA A 312 9.99 -12.69 5.19
N LYS A 313 8.88 -12.00 4.96
CA LYS A 313 7.63 -12.20 5.69
C LYS A 313 6.57 -12.78 4.75
N GLY A 314 5.63 -13.57 5.28
CA GLY A 314 4.53 -14.14 4.48
C GLY A 314 3.54 -13.09 3.96
N TRP A 315 2.58 -13.57 3.16
CA TRP A 315 1.46 -12.79 2.63
C TRP A 315 0.24 -12.76 3.58
N ASP A 316 0.41 -12.88 4.89
CA ASP A 316 -0.74 -12.74 5.81
C ASP A 316 -1.20 -11.28 5.87
N THR A 317 -0.25 -10.36 5.95
CA THR A 317 -0.47 -8.91 5.90
C THR A 317 0.57 -8.24 5.02
N ILE A 318 0.21 -7.12 4.39
CA ILE A 318 1.13 -6.27 3.61
C ILE A 318 1.19 -4.83 4.17
N GLU A 319 0.96 -4.71 5.48
CA GLU A 319 1.08 -3.46 6.22
C GLU A 319 2.53 -2.95 6.25
#